data_AF-A0A401U1G4-F1
#
_entry.id   AF-A0A401U1G4-F1
#
_cell.length_a   1.000
_cell.length_b   1.000
_cell.length_c   1.000
_cell.angle_alpha   90.00
_cell.angle_beta   90.00
_cell.angle_gamma   90.00
#
_symmetry.space_group_name_H-M   'P 1'
#
loop_
_entity.id
_entity.type
_entity.pdbx_description
1 polymer ?
#
loop_
_entity_poly.entity_id
_entity_poly.type
_entity_poly.pdbx_seq_one_letter_code
_entity_poly.pdbx_strand_id
1 'polypeptide(L)'
;MLARCIAKDDAPKFFAVIDLLFRQQNDWVVKNTTETLTRIGKQAGLSQQQVEDCLKDQKLLDKIAADQKYANDVLKVNSTPTFFINGEMLKGETSFEEFSKHIDPLLKS
;
A
#
# COMPACT_ATOMS: atom_id res chain seq x y z
N MET A 1 7.46 -0.11 -1.78
CA MET A 1 8.52 -0.60 -2.68
C MET A 1 8.42 -2.10 -2.91
N LEU A 2 8.64 -2.94 -1.89
CA LEU A 2 8.65 -4.42 -2.02
C LEU A 2 7.46 -5.04 -2.77
N ALA A 3 6.22 -4.67 -2.42
CA ALA A 3 5.04 -5.18 -3.13
C ALA A 3 5.10 -4.93 -4.64
N ARG A 4 5.54 -3.74 -5.05
CA ARG A 4 5.70 -3.38 -6.48
C ARG A 4 6.84 -4.16 -7.14
N CYS A 5 7.97 -4.36 -6.45
CA CYS A 5 9.09 -5.14 -7.01
C CYS A 5 8.76 -6.63 -7.19
N ILE A 6 8.10 -7.22 -6.19
CA ILE A 6 7.75 -8.65 -6.20
C ILE A 6 6.68 -8.95 -7.25
N ALA A 7 5.67 -8.08 -7.33
CA ALA A 7 4.54 -8.25 -8.22
C ALA A 7 4.83 -7.84 -9.66
N LYS A 8 5.69 -6.83 -9.87
CA LYS A 8 5.81 -6.15 -11.17
C LYS A 8 4.41 -5.71 -11.64
N ASP A 9 3.92 -6.27 -12.74
CA ASP A 9 2.60 -5.97 -13.31
C ASP A 9 1.52 -7.02 -12.94
N ASP A 10 1.84 -7.98 -12.06
CA ASP A 10 0.91 -9.02 -11.59
C ASP A 10 0.07 -8.50 -10.41
N ALA A 11 -1.16 -8.09 -10.70
CA ALA A 11 -2.07 -7.54 -9.69
C ALA A 11 -2.44 -8.54 -8.56
N PRO A 12 -2.84 -9.80 -8.84
CA PRO A 12 -3.04 -10.80 -7.78
C PRO A 12 -1.84 -10.94 -6.85
N LYS A 13 -0.63 -11.01 -7.41
CA LYS A 13 0.60 -11.11 -6.62
C LYS A 13 0.87 -9.86 -5.80
N PHE A 14 0.57 -8.67 -6.34
CA PHE A 14 0.67 -7.42 -5.60
C PHE A 14 -0.18 -7.45 -4.33
N PHE A 15 -1.47 -7.80 -4.46
CA PHE A 15 -2.37 -7.85 -3.31
C PHE A 15 -1.98 -8.93 -2.29
N ALA A 16 -1.47 -10.08 -2.74
CA ALA A 16 -0.95 -11.11 -1.84
C ALA A 16 0.24 -10.61 -0.99
N VAL A 17 1.16 -9.83 -1.59
CA VAL A 17 2.29 -9.26 -0.84
C VAL A 17 1.82 -8.15 0.09
N ILE A 18 0.87 -7.32 -0.33
CA ILE A 18 0.28 -6.29 0.54
C ILE A 18 -0.40 -6.91 1.76
N ASP A 19 -1.18 -7.97 1.58
CA ASP A 19 -1.80 -8.71 2.68
C ASP A 19 -0.74 -9.26 3.66
N LEU A 20 0.32 -9.87 3.14
CA LEU A 20 1.44 -10.34 3.97
C LEU A 20 2.10 -9.21 4.78
N LEU A 21 2.33 -8.05 4.15
CA LEU A 21 2.92 -6.89 4.80
C LEU A 21 2.01 -6.34 5.90
N PHE A 22 0.70 -6.25 5.68
CA PHE A 22 -0.25 -5.80 6.70
C PHE A 22 -0.37 -6.79 7.85
N ARG A 23 -0.39 -8.10 7.59
CA ARG A 23 -0.41 -9.13 8.65
C ARG A 23 0.80 -9.06 9.57
N GLN A 24 1.95 -8.68 9.04
CA GLN A 24 3.21 -8.55 9.80
C GLN A 24 3.50 -7.10 10.21
N GLN A 25 2.54 -6.17 10.09
CA GLN A 25 2.78 -4.74 10.27
C GLN A 25 3.42 -4.38 11.62
N ASN A 26 2.94 -5.00 12.71
CA ASN A 26 3.48 -4.81 14.05
C ASN A 26 4.97 -5.21 14.16
N ASP A 27 5.42 -6.14 13.32
CA ASP A 27 6.77 -6.72 13.37
C ASP A 27 7.80 -5.93 12.56
N TRP A 28 7.37 -5.13 11.57
CA TRP A 28 8.30 -4.38 10.69
C TRP A 28 8.17 -2.87 10.78
N VAL A 29 7.01 -2.32 11.17
CA VAL A 29 6.84 -0.86 11.29
C VAL A 29 7.55 -0.31 12.52
N VAL A 30 7.55 -1.05 13.63
CA VAL A 30 8.02 -0.53 14.92
C VAL A 30 9.49 -0.86 15.19
N LYS A 31 9.98 -2.01 14.68
CA LYS A 31 11.36 -2.49 14.91
C LYS A 31 11.90 -3.20 13.66
N ASN A 32 13.21 -3.09 13.45
CA ASN A 32 13.98 -3.86 12.46
C ASN A 32 13.39 -3.89 11.03
N THR A 33 12.88 -2.75 10.56
CA THR A 33 12.17 -2.63 9.28
C THR A 33 12.89 -3.30 8.12
N THR A 34 14.16 -2.98 7.88
CA THR A 34 14.93 -3.53 6.76
C THR A 34 15.10 -5.04 6.84
N GLU A 35 15.38 -5.57 8.03
CA GLU A 35 15.55 -7.01 8.25
C GLU A 35 14.25 -7.77 8.01
N THR A 36 13.15 -7.28 8.59
CA THR A 36 11.83 -7.90 8.42
C THR A 36 11.36 -7.82 6.96
N LEU A 37 11.55 -6.68 6.31
CA LEU A 37 11.26 -6.49 4.88
C LEU A 37 12.10 -7.42 4.00
N THR A 38 13.37 -7.66 4.35
CA THR A 38 14.23 -8.63 3.69
C THR A 38 13.71 -10.05 3.85
N ARG A 39 13.29 -10.43 5.05
CA ARG A 39 12.68 -11.74 5.31
C ARG A 39 11.41 -11.94 4.50
N ILE A 40 10.52 -10.95 4.45
CA ILE A 40 9.29 -10.99 3.66
C ILE A 40 9.61 -11.10 2.16
N GLY A 41 10.57 -10.31 1.66
CA GLY A 41 11.03 -10.40 0.27
C GLY A 41 11.54 -11.80 -0.10
N LYS A 42 12.33 -12.42 0.79
CA LYS A 42 12.79 -13.81 0.64
C LYS A 42 11.65 -14.82 0.65
N GLN A 43 10.69 -14.69 1.57
CA GLN A 43 9.49 -15.54 1.62
C GLN A 43 8.66 -15.43 0.33
N ALA A 44 8.70 -14.28 -0.33
CA ALA A 44 8.04 -14.03 -1.61
C ALA A 44 8.88 -14.41 -2.85
N GLY A 45 10.01 -15.10 -2.65
CA GLY A 45 10.85 -15.66 -3.72
C GLY A 45 11.95 -14.74 -4.25
N LEU A 46 12.25 -13.62 -3.58
CA LEU A 46 13.41 -12.80 -3.92
C LEU A 46 14.70 -13.31 -3.27
N SER A 47 15.83 -13.16 -3.95
CA SER A 47 17.15 -13.27 -3.33
C SER A 47 17.44 -12.06 -2.43
N GLN A 48 18.46 -12.18 -1.57
CA GLN A 48 18.94 -11.05 -0.75
C GLN A 48 19.25 -9.82 -1.62
N GLN A 49 20.01 -10.02 -2.70
CA GLN A 49 20.39 -8.96 -3.62
C GLN A 49 19.16 -8.30 -4.25
N GLN A 50 18.16 -9.08 -4.66
CA GLN A 50 16.94 -8.54 -5.26
C GLN A 50 16.11 -7.70 -4.29
N VAL A 51 16.09 -8.05 -3.00
CA VAL A 51 15.48 -7.18 -1.98
C VAL A 51 16.26 -5.88 -1.87
N GLU A 52 17.58 -5.93 -1.77
CA GLU A 52 18.41 -4.73 -1.64
C GLU A 52 18.29 -3.81 -2.85
N ASP A 53 18.33 -4.37 -4.06
CA ASP A 53 18.13 -3.65 -5.31
C ASP A 53 16.75 -2.99 -5.34
N CYS A 54 15.71 -3.74 -4.94
CA CYS A 54 14.37 -3.20 -4.82
C CYS A 54 14.32 -2.01 -3.86
N LEU A 55 14.89 -2.13 -2.66
CA LEU A 55 14.87 -1.08 -1.63
C LEU A 55 15.72 0.14 -1.99
N LYS A 56 16.70 -0.01 -2.89
CA LYS A 56 17.57 1.06 -3.40
C LYS A 56 17.08 1.66 -4.72
N ASP A 57 15.96 1.20 -5.28
CA ASP A 57 15.42 1.74 -6.53
C ASP A 57 14.90 3.17 -6.31
N GLN A 58 15.74 4.16 -6.65
CA GLN A 58 15.42 5.57 -6.52
C GLN A 58 14.26 5.99 -7.42
N LYS A 59 14.15 5.44 -8.64
CA LYS A 59 13.06 5.81 -9.57
C LYS A 59 11.72 5.36 -9.03
N LEU A 60 11.67 4.18 -8.41
CA LEU A 60 10.46 3.70 -7.73
C LEU A 60 10.13 4.54 -6.50
N LEU A 61 11.14 4.89 -5.70
CA LEU A 61 10.96 5.75 -4.52
C LEU A 61 10.40 7.12 -4.91
N ASP A 62 10.95 7.75 -5.95
CA ASP A 62 10.51 9.06 -6.45
C ASP A 62 9.03 9.03 -6.88
N LYS A 63 8.60 7.96 -7.56
CA LYS A 63 7.19 7.77 -7.93
C LYS A 63 6.28 7.65 -6.70
N ILE A 64 6.69 6.88 -5.70
CA ILE A 64 5.91 6.72 -4.45
C ILE A 64 5.84 8.06 -3.69
N ALA A 65 6.95 8.80 -3.63
CA ALA A 65 7.00 10.11 -3.00
C ALA A 65 6.12 11.13 -3.75
N ALA A 66 6.07 11.07 -5.08
CA ALA A 66 5.17 11.90 -5.88
C ALA A 66 3.69 11.56 -5.62
N ASP A 67 3.33 10.29 -5.54
CA ASP A 67 1.96 9.85 -5.19
C ASP A 67 1.57 10.37 -3.80
N GLN A 68 2.45 10.23 -2.80
CA GLN A 68 2.22 10.72 -1.44
C GLN A 68 2.07 12.25 -1.42
N LYS A 69 2.91 12.98 -2.14
CA LYS A 69 2.84 14.44 -2.25
C LYS A 69 1.55 14.88 -2.90
N TYR A 70 1.14 14.26 -3.99
CA TYR A 70 -0.14 14.55 -4.66
C TYR A 70 -1.32 14.30 -3.71
N ALA A 71 -1.33 13.18 -2.99
CA ALA A 71 -2.37 12.86 -2.02
C ALA A 71 -2.47 13.93 -0.92
N ASN A 72 -1.34 14.44 -0.42
CA ASN A 72 -1.32 15.48 0.61
C ASN A 72 -1.66 16.88 0.06
N ASP A 73 -0.93 17.34 -0.95
CA ASP A 73 -1.00 18.72 -1.43
C ASP A 73 -2.27 19.00 -2.22
N VAL A 74 -2.69 18.06 -3.08
CA VAL A 74 -3.82 18.24 -3.99
C VAL A 74 -5.09 17.64 -3.39
N LEU A 75 -5.04 16.38 -2.98
CA LEU A 75 -6.23 15.69 -2.46
C LEU A 75 -6.48 15.95 -0.96
N LYS A 76 -5.60 16.66 -0.26
CA LYS A 76 -5.74 17.02 1.17
C LYS A 76 -5.87 15.82 2.12
N VAL A 77 -5.29 14.67 1.75
CA VAL A 77 -5.19 13.49 2.61
C VAL A 77 -4.22 13.79 3.75
N ASN A 78 -4.72 13.72 4.99
CA ASN A 78 -3.95 14.02 6.20
C ASN A 78 -3.96 12.88 7.25
N SER A 79 -4.61 11.76 6.95
CA SER A 79 -4.62 10.55 7.77
C SER A 79 -4.82 9.31 6.91
N THR A 80 -4.44 8.16 7.43
CA THR A 80 -4.64 6.85 6.80
C THR A 80 -5.44 5.94 7.73
N PRO A 81 -6.42 5.16 7.19
CA PRO A 81 -6.85 5.18 5.80
C PRO A 81 -7.71 6.41 5.47
N THR A 82 -7.72 6.80 4.19
CA THR A 82 -8.67 7.76 3.61
C THR A 82 -9.13 7.17 2.28
N PHE A 83 -10.43 7.18 2.04
CA PHE A 83 -11.07 6.63 0.85
C PHE A 83 -11.66 7.75 -0.01
N PHE A 84 -11.78 7.49 -1.31
CA PHE A 84 -12.51 8.34 -2.23
C PHE A 84 -13.58 7.51 -2.95
N ILE A 85 -14.84 7.90 -2.81
CA ILE A 85 -15.98 7.25 -3.47
C ILE A 85 -16.48 8.22 -4.54
N ASN A 86 -16.19 7.94 -5.81
CA ASN A 86 -16.47 8.84 -6.95
C ASN A 86 -16.01 10.31 -6.75
N GLY A 87 -14.93 10.52 -6.00
CA GLY A 87 -14.38 11.84 -5.69
C GLY A 87 -14.81 12.41 -4.33
N GLU A 88 -15.81 11.83 -3.66
CA GLU A 88 -16.16 12.18 -2.30
C GLU A 88 -15.18 11.54 -1.30
N MET A 89 -14.61 12.35 -0.42
CA MET A 89 -13.61 11.91 0.56
C MET A 89 -14.29 11.36 1.81
N LEU A 90 -13.91 10.13 2.19
CA LEU A 90 -14.29 9.50 3.45
C LEU A 90 -13.03 9.22 4.29
N LYS A 91 -12.91 9.90 5.43
CA LYS A 91 -11.71 9.84 6.28
C LYS A 91 -11.83 8.75 7.34
N GLY A 92 -10.70 8.08 7.59
CA GLY A 92 -10.57 7.08 8.64
C GLY A 92 -11.07 5.70 8.22
N GLU A 93 -10.78 4.74 9.08
CA GLU A 93 -11.45 3.45 9.06
C GLU A 93 -12.92 3.65 9.46
N THR A 94 -13.83 3.05 8.69
CA THR A 94 -15.26 3.09 8.98
C THR A 94 -15.87 1.71 8.81
N SER A 95 -17.11 1.54 9.26
CA SER A 95 -17.82 0.27 9.16
C SER A 95 -18.27 -0.01 7.73
N PHE A 96 -18.56 -1.28 7.44
CA PHE A 96 -19.10 -1.68 6.16
C PHE A 96 -20.44 -0.98 5.86
N GLU A 97 -21.29 -0.84 6.88
CA GLU A 97 -22.59 -0.16 6.76
C GLU A 97 -22.41 1.30 6.36
N GLU A 98 -21.39 1.97 6.88
CA GLU A 98 -21.10 3.34 6.47
C GLU A 98 -20.67 3.40 5.01
N PHE A 99 -19.78 2.50 4.56
CA PHE A 99 -19.44 2.40 3.14
C PHE A 99 -20.67 2.15 2.25
N SER A 100 -21.55 1.22 2.65
CA SER A 100 -22.78 0.88 1.90
C SER A 100 -23.70 2.10 1.74
N LYS A 101 -23.87 2.94 2.76
CA LYS A 101 -24.64 4.19 2.64
C LYS A 101 -24.10 5.15 1.57
N HIS A 102 -22.77 5.20 1.40
CA HIS A 102 -22.14 6.06 0.40
C HIS A 102 -22.14 5.42 -1.00
N ILE A 103 -22.01 4.10 -1.08
CA ILE A 103 -21.85 3.37 -2.36
C ILE A 103 -23.19 2.99 -2.97
N ASP A 104 -24.13 2.42 -2.20
CA ASP A 104 -25.37 1.85 -2.74
C ASP A 104 -26.21 2.85 -3.55
N PRO A 105 -26.33 4.14 -3.16
CA PRO A 105 -27.04 5.13 -3.98
C PRO A 105 -26.37 5.43 -5.33
N LEU A 106 -25.08 5.10 -5.48
CA LEU A 106 -24.30 5.34 -6.71
C LEU A 106 -24.36 4.15 -7.68
N LEU A 107 -24.83 2.99 -7.23
CA LEU A 107 -24.98 1.81 -8.07
C LEU A 107 -26.23 1.97 -8.93
N LYS A 108 -26.06 1.92 -10.25
CA LYS A 108 -27.20 1.86 -11.17
C LYS A 108 -27.96 0.55 -10.93
N SER A 109 -29.27 0.66 -10.75
CA SER A 109 -30.19 -0.48 -10.73
C SER A 109 -30.20 -1.22 -12.06
#